data_AF-A0A7J9H382-F1
#
_entry.id   AF-A0A7J9H382-F1
#
_cell.length_a   1.000
_cell.length_b   1.000
_cell.length_c   1.000
_cell.angle_alpha   90.00
_cell.angle_beta   90.00
_cell.angle_gamma   90.00
#
_symmetry.space_group_name_H-M   'P 1'
#
loop_
_entity.id
_entity.type
_entity.pdbx_description
1 polymer ?
#
loop_
_entity_poly.entity_id
_entity_poly.type
_entity_poly.pdbx_seq_one_letter_code
_entity_poly.pdbx_strand_id
1 'polypeptide(L)'
;MRRQAVILVCMVVFGVVGTCHGGSLKKGFYNNTCPNAEAIIKNATEKRVASDPTLPARFLRMHFHDFFTFRGCDASVLLNSTTNNTAEKDAIPNLTLAGFDVIDDIKAEVEKKCPNVVSCADVLALAARDAVSFKVSQTPLWEVLTGRRDSRVSRISEALANLPSPFSNFTTLVQNFANKGLNVQDLVVLS
;
A
#
# COMPACT_ATOMS: atom_id res chain seq x y z
N MET A 1 40.76 30.25 10.64
CA MET A 1 39.44 30.75 11.09
C MET A 1 38.41 30.83 9.97
N ARG A 2 38.61 31.57 8.86
CA ARG A 2 37.60 31.69 7.78
C ARG A 2 37.21 30.37 7.08
N ARG A 3 38.16 29.45 6.85
CA ARG A 3 37.87 28.13 6.25
C ARG A 3 37.08 27.18 7.16
N GLN A 4 37.32 27.24 8.47
CA GLN A 4 36.58 26.44 9.45
C GLN A 4 35.12 26.90 9.58
N ALA A 5 34.88 28.21 9.50
CA ALA A 5 33.53 28.77 9.50
C ALA A 5 32.70 28.32 8.27
N VAL A 6 33.33 28.25 7.08
CA VAL A 6 32.64 27.79 5.85
C VAL A 6 32.26 26.31 5.93
N ILE A 7 33.14 25.46 6.48
CA ILE A 7 32.86 24.03 6.66
C ILE A 7 31.72 23.82 7.68
N LEU A 8 31.71 24.61 8.76
CA LEU A 8 30.65 24.55 9.77
C LEU A 8 29.28 24.97 9.20
N VAL A 9 29.25 26.02 8.38
CA VAL A 9 28.02 26.50 7.71
C VAL A 9 27.49 25.47 6.72
N CYS A 10 28.34 24.76 5.97
CA CYS A 10 27.89 23.67 5.08
C CYS A 10 27.30 22.46 5.83
N MET A 11 27.82 22.10 7.01
CA MET A 11 27.24 21.01 7.81
C MET A 11 25.88 21.37 8.40
N VAL A 12 25.67 22.63 8.80
CA VAL A 12 24.38 23.10 9.32
C VAL A 12 23.31 23.14 8.21
N VAL A 13 23.67 23.50 6.98
CA VAL A 13 22.74 23.49 5.84
C VAL A 13 22.34 22.08 5.41
N PHE A 14 23.23 21.09 5.53
CA PHE A 14 22.89 19.68 5.28
C PHE A 14 22.06 19.03 6.40
N GLY A 15 22.08 19.58 7.62
CA GLY A 15 21.26 19.10 8.75
C GLY A 15 19.77 19.44 8.66
N VAL A 16 19.37 20.31 7.71
CA VAL A 16 17.95 20.70 7.49
C VAL A 16 17.31 19.92 6.34
N VAL A 17 17.98 18.89 5.81
CA VAL A 17 17.28 17.87 5.01
C VAL A 17 16.42 17.09 5.98
N GLY A 18 15.20 17.58 6.19
CA GLY A 18 14.17 16.90 6.98
C GLY A 18 14.12 15.46 6.53
N THR A 19 14.55 14.56 7.42
CA THR A 19 14.25 13.14 7.32
C THR A 19 12.75 13.04 7.07
N CYS A 20 12.35 12.61 5.87
CA CYS A 20 10.98 12.32 5.52
C CYS A 20 10.56 11.03 6.24
N HIS A 21 10.42 11.12 7.57
CA HIS A 21 9.68 10.12 8.30
C HIS A 21 8.24 10.21 7.77
N GLY A 22 7.79 9.17 7.06
CA GLY A 22 6.36 8.96 6.89
C GLY A 22 5.73 9.09 8.28
N GLY A 23 4.78 10.03 8.43
CA GLY A 23 4.17 10.28 9.72
C GLY A 23 3.60 8.99 10.30
N SER A 24 3.50 8.92 11.63
CA SER A 24 2.83 7.79 12.29
C SER A 24 1.41 7.66 11.74
N LEU A 25 1.05 6.43 11.34
CA LEU A 25 -0.31 6.13 10.85
C LEU A 25 -1.31 6.43 11.96
N LYS A 26 -2.39 7.12 11.62
CA LYS A 26 -3.44 7.47 12.60
C LYS A 26 -4.81 7.33 11.99
N LYS A 27 -5.80 7.18 12.88
CA LYS A 27 -7.20 7.25 12.51
C LYS A 27 -7.55 8.67 12.03
N GLY A 28 -8.34 8.76 10.96
CA GLY A 28 -8.79 10.03 10.41
C GLY A 28 -7.63 10.94 9.98
N PHE A 29 -6.56 10.37 9.42
CA PHE A 29 -5.39 11.15 8.96
C PHE A 29 -5.81 12.30 8.03
N TYR A 30 -6.82 12.06 7.20
CA TYR A 30 -7.35 13.01 6.23
C TYR A 30 -8.44 13.95 6.76
N ASN A 31 -8.85 13.87 8.03
CA ASN A 31 -9.99 14.66 8.55
C ASN A 31 -9.85 16.19 8.34
N ASN A 32 -8.62 16.72 8.34
CA ASN A 32 -8.37 18.15 8.16
C ASN A 32 -8.07 18.54 6.71
N THR A 33 -7.65 17.60 5.87
CA THR A 33 -7.18 17.87 4.49
C THR A 33 -8.18 17.41 3.43
N CYS A 34 -8.83 16.26 3.66
CA CYS A 34 -9.90 15.71 2.85
C CYS A 34 -10.89 14.95 3.75
N PRO A 35 -11.81 15.66 4.44
CA PRO A 35 -12.71 15.03 5.42
C PRO A 35 -13.57 13.90 4.85
N ASN A 36 -13.88 13.97 3.55
CA ASN A 36 -14.73 13.00 2.86
C ASN A 36 -13.93 11.89 2.16
N ALA A 37 -12.60 11.81 2.34
CA ALA A 37 -11.75 10.83 1.63
C ALA A 37 -12.26 9.39 1.78
N GLU A 38 -12.42 8.93 3.03
CA GLU A 38 -12.84 7.55 3.32
C GLU A 38 -14.25 7.27 2.78
N ALA A 39 -15.18 8.24 2.86
CA ALA A 39 -16.52 8.09 2.33
C ALA A 39 -16.56 8.00 0.80
N ILE A 40 -15.72 8.79 0.11
CA ILE A 40 -15.58 8.74 -1.36
C ILE A 40 -15.03 7.37 -1.79
N ILE A 41 -13.96 6.91 -1.14
CA ILE A 41 -13.33 5.61 -1.44
C ILE A 41 -14.32 4.48 -1.19
N LYS A 42 -15.03 4.50 -0.05
CA LYS A 42 -16.05 3.51 0.28
C LYS A 42 -17.13 3.44 -0.79
N ASN A 43 -17.76 4.56 -1.12
CA ASN A 43 -18.85 4.60 -2.10
C ASN A 43 -18.39 4.15 -3.49
N ALA A 44 -17.20 4.58 -3.93
CA ALA A 44 -16.63 4.18 -5.21
C ALA A 44 -16.33 2.66 -5.23
N THR A 45 -15.76 2.13 -4.15
CA THR A 45 -15.45 0.70 -3.99
C THR A 45 -16.72 -0.14 -4.00
N GLU A 46 -17.71 0.19 -3.18
CA GLU A 46 -18.98 -0.55 -3.08
C GLU A 46 -19.71 -0.60 -4.40
N LYS A 47 -19.76 0.52 -5.14
CA LYS A 47 -20.35 0.58 -6.47
C LYS A 47 -19.70 -0.41 -7.44
N ARG A 48 -18.36 -0.53 -7.40
CA ARG A 48 -17.62 -1.43 -8.29
C ARG A 48 -17.75 -2.89 -7.86
N VAL A 49 -17.73 -3.17 -6.56
CA VAL A 49 -17.93 -4.52 -6.00
C VAL A 49 -19.36 -5.03 -6.21
N ALA A 50 -20.34 -4.13 -6.28
CA ALA A 50 -21.70 -4.49 -6.66
C ALA A 50 -21.79 -4.98 -8.11
N SER A 51 -20.96 -4.42 -9.02
CA SER A 51 -20.89 -4.85 -10.42
C SER A 51 -19.98 -6.05 -10.66
N ASP A 52 -18.86 -6.17 -9.95
CA ASP A 52 -17.95 -7.32 -10.01
C ASP A 52 -17.74 -7.93 -8.61
N PRO A 53 -18.40 -9.07 -8.30
CA PRO A 53 -18.31 -9.70 -7.00
C PRO A 53 -16.94 -10.34 -6.71
N THR A 54 -16.02 -10.40 -7.68
CA THR A 54 -14.67 -10.97 -7.51
C THR A 54 -13.65 -9.98 -6.94
N LEU A 55 -13.97 -8.68 -6.97
CA LEU A 55 -13.08 -7.61 -6.51
C LEU A 55 -12.61 -7.70 -5.04
N PRO A 56 -13.43 -8.15 -4.06
CA PRO A 56 -12.98 -8.26 -2.68
C PRO A 56 -11.76 -9.17 -2.52
N ALA A 57 -11.77 -10.34 -3.14
CA ALA A 57 -10.64 -11.27 -3.11
C ALA A 57 -9.41 -10.68 -3.83
N ARG A 58 -9.62 -9.99 -4.95
CA ARG A 58 -8.56 -9.35 -5.74
C ARG A 58 -7.89 -8.21 -4.96
N PHE A 59 -8.66 -7.33 -4.32
CA PHE A 59 -8.11 -6.21 -3.53
C PHE A 59 -7.42 -6.67 -2.27
N LEU A 60 -7.99 -7.65 -1.56
CA LEU A 60 -7.34 -8.22 -0.38
C LEU A 60 -5.98 -8.82 -0.74
N ARG A 61 -5.93 -9.59 -1.84
CA ARG A 61 -4.69 -10.15 -2.36
C ARG A 61 -3.71 -9.04 -2.80
N MET A 62 -4.17 -8.03 -3.55
CA MET A 62 -3.31 -6.93 -3.98
C MET A 62 -2.71 -6.17 -2.79
N HIS A 63 -3.50 -5.93 -1.74
CA HIS A 63 -3.02 -5.29 -0.50
C HIS A 63 -2.01 -6.17 0.25
N PHE A 64 -2.24 -7.48 0.31
CA PHE A 64 -1.26 -8.43 0.85
C PHE A 64 0.05 -8.40 0.06
N HIS A 65 -0.03 -8.41 -1.27
CA HIS A 65 1.15 -8.40 -2.13
C HIS A 65 1.95 -7.10 -2.01
N ASP A 66 1.29 -5.95 -1.84
CA ASP A 66 1.94 -4.67 -1.52
C ASP A 66 2.63 -4.72 -0.15
N PHE A 67 1.96 -5.24 0.89
CA PHE A 67 2.55 -5.36 2.23
C PHE A 67 3.76 -6.31 2.28
N PHE A 68 3.71 -7.43 1.57
CA PHE A 68 4.75 -8.46 1.63
C PHE A 68 6.00 -8.13 0.82
N THR A 69 6.01 -7.14 -0.07
CA THR A 69 7.24 -6.71 -0.74
C THR A 69 8.20 -6.04 0.26
N PHE A 70 9.46 -5.87 -0.12
CA PHE A 70 10.52 -5.40 0.80
C PHE A 70 10.19 -4.04 1.43
N ARG A 71 9.47 -3.18 0.72
CA ARG A 71 9.17 -1.81 1.15
C ARG A 71 7.87 -1.65 1.96
N GLY A 72 7.04 -2.68 2.04
CA GLY A 72 5.78 -2.65 2.79
C GLY A 72 4.65 -1.95 2.04
N CYS A 73 3.60 -1.51 2.76
CA CYS A 73 2.44 -0.85 2.16
C CYS A 73 2.76 0.56 1.63
N ASP A 74 3.34 0.64 0.43
CA ASP A 74 3.76 1.87 -0.23
C ASP A 74 3.24 1.99 -1.67
N ALA A 75 2.31 1.13 -2.08
CA ALA A 75 1.75 1.07 -3.43
C ALA A 75 2.77 0.79 -4.54
N SER A 76 3.95 0.23 -4.23
CA SER A 76 4.94 -0.17 -5.24
C SER A 76 4.37 -1.19 -6.23
N VAL A 77 3.41 -2.02 -5.81
CA VAL A 77 2.77 -3.03 -6.67
C VAL A 77 1.93 -2.40 -7.79
N LEU A 78 1.48 -1.16 -7.64
CA LEU A 78 0.64 -0.47 -8.61
C LEU A 78 1.45 0.11 -9.78
N LEU A 79 2.76 0.33 -9.60
CA LEU A 79 3.63 0.92 -10.59
C LEU A 79 3.84 0.00 -11.80
N ASN A 80 3.83 0.59 -13.00
CA ASN A 80 4.10 -0.11 -14.24
C ASN A 80 5.61 -0.16 -14.55
N SER A 81 6.03 -1.18 -15.29
CA SER A 81 7.38 -1.26 -15.81
C SER A 81 7.69 -0.11 -16.77
N THR A 82 8.94 0.32 -16.76
CA THR A 82 9.50 1.31 -17.69
C THR A 82 10.65 0.68 -18.45
N THR A 83 11.14 1.35 -19.49
CA THR A 83 12.25 0.84 -20.34
C THR A 83 13.49 0.43 -19.54
N ASN A 84 13.75 1.09 -18.41
CA ASN A 84 14.95 0.86 -17.58
C ASN A 84 14.66 0.13 -16.26
N ASN A 85 13.41 -0.24 -15.98
CA ASN A 85 13.03 -0.88 -14.71
C ASN A 85 11.82 -1.80 -14.86
N THR A 86 12.00 -3.06 -14.51
CA THR A 86 10.91 -4.04 -14.40
C THR A 86 10.27 -3.96 -13.01
N ALA A 87 8.99 -3.59 -12.99
CA ALA A 87 8.19 -3.42 -11.79
C ALA A 87 7.74 -4.76 -11.18
N GLU A 88 7.26 -4.69 -9.94
CA GLU A 88 6.68 -5.84 -9.23
C GLU A 88 5.47 -6.41 -9.95
N LYS A 89 4.69 -5.60 -10.67
CA LYS A 89 3.51 -6.04 -11.42
C LYS A 89 3.83 -7.17 -12.42
N ASP A 90 5.04 -7.19 -12.97
CA ASP A 90 5.49 -8.20 -13.94
C ASP A 90 6.17 -9.42 -13.28
N ALA A 91 6.23 -9.48 -11.94
CA ALA A 91 6.73 -10.65 -11.24
C ALA A 91 5.77 -11.83 -11.41
N ILE A 92 6.30 -13.05 -11.53
CA ILE A 92 5.50 -14.29 -11.70
C ILE A 92 4.34 -14.39 -10.68
N PRO A 93 4.52 -14.12 -9.37
CA PRO A 93 3.43 -14.16 -8.40
C PRO A 93 2.33 -13.11 -8.65
N ASN A 94 2.67 -12.00 -9.32
CA ASN A 94 1.83 -10.84 -9.54
C ASN A 94 1.11 -10.85 -10.90
N LEU A 95 1.51 -11.69 -11.84
CA LEU A 95 0.85 -11.84 -13.16
C LEU A 95 -0.64 -12.25 -13.07
N THR A 96 -1.06 -12.77 -11.91
CA THR A 96 -2.45 -13.16 -11.64
C THR A 96 -3.19 -12.16 -10.74
N LEU A 97 -2.57 -11.03 -10.39
CA LEU A 97 -3.26 -9.91 -9.76
C LEU A 97 -4.16 -9.22 -10.77
N ALA A 98 -5.31 -8.72 -10.29
CA ALA A 98 -6.32 -8.05 -11.11
C ALA A 98 -7.01 -6.94 -10.32
N GLY A 99 -7.70 -6.04 -11.01
CA GLY A 99 -8.42 -4.91 -10.40
C GLY A 99 -7.59 -3.61 -10.27
N PHE A 100 -6.44 -3.52 -10.95
CA PHE A 100 -5.62 -2.30 -10.98
C PHE A 100 -6.37 -1.12 -11.58
N ASP A 101 -7.12 -1.36 -12.66
CA ASP A 101 -8.01 -0.41 -13.32
C ASP A 101 -9.08 0.16 -12.38
N VAL A 102 -9.62 -0.69 -11.49
CA VAL A 102 -10.61 -0.25 -10.51
C VAL A 102 -9.98 0.63 -9.43
N ILE A 103 -8.76 0.32 -9.00
CA ILE A 103 -8.00 1.18 -8.07
C ILE A 103 -7.70 2.53 -8.72
N ASP A 104 -7.30 2.55 -9.99
CA ASP A 104 -7.08 3.79 -10.75
C ASP A 104 -8.36 4.64 -10.84
N ASP A 105 -9.51 4.00 -11.11
CA ASP A 105 -10.81 4.67 -11.14
C ASP A 105 -11.20 5.25 -9.77
N ILE A 106 -11.03 4.49 -8.68
CA ILE A 106 -11.29 4.98 -7.32
C ILE A 106 -10.39 6.17 -7.01
N LYS A 107 -9.10 6.06 -7.34
CA LYS A 107 -8.13 7.13 -7.16
C LYS A 107 -8.52 8.37 -7.95
N ALA A 108 -8.97 8.23 -9.18
CA ALA A 108 -9.45 9.35 -10.00
C ALA A 108 -10.66 10.06 -9.36
N GLU A 109 -11.60 9.34 -8.76
CA GLU A 109 -12.73 9.95 -8.03
C GLU A 109 -12.27 10.73 -6.79
N VAL A 110 -11.27 10.22 -6.08
CA VAL A 110 -10.68 10.93 -4.93
C VAL A 110 -9.95 12.20 -5.40
N GLU A 111 -9.15 12.11 -6.45
CA GLU A 111 -8.38 13.25 -6.98
C GLU A 111 -9.27 14.38 -7.51
N LYS A 112 -10.46 14.07 -8.04
CA LYS A 112 -11.46 15.09 -8.42
C LYS A 112 -11.95 15.94 -7.24
N LYS A 113 -11.89 15.42 -6.01
CA LYS A 113 -12.37 16.09 -4.80
C LYS A 113 -11.23 16.64 -3.95
N CYS A 114 -10.13 15.91 -3.88
CA CYS A 114 -9.01 16.17 -3.00
C CYS A 114 -7.68 15.93 -3.74
N PRO A 115 -7.26 16.88 -4.60
CA PRO A 115 -6.12 16.69 -5.48
C PRO A 115 -4.80 16.59 -4.68
N ASN A 116 -4.01 15.56 -4.97
CA ASN A 116 -2.70 15.28 -4.37
C ASN A 116 -2.69 15.14 -2.83
N VAL A 117 -3.81 14.73 -2.23
CA VAL A 117 -3.92 14.60 -0.77
C VAL A 117 -3.79 13.15 -0.31
N VAL A 118 -4.59 12.24 -0.88
CA VAL A 118 -4.70 10.86 -0.43
C VAL A 118 -3.68 9.99 -1.15
N SER A 119 -2.95 9.12 -0.47
CA SER A 119 -1.97 8.24 -1.12
C SER A 119 -2.65 7.05 -1.82
N CYS A 120 -2.04 6.53 -2.88
CA CYS A 120 -2.48 5.27 -3.50
C CYS A 120 -2.39 4.09 -2.51
N ALA A 121 -1.39 4.09 -1.63
CA ALA A 121 -1.24 3.08 -0.59
C ALA A 121 -2.44 3.05 0.38
N ASP A 122 -2.95 4.22 0.80
CA ASP A 122 -4.14 4.29 1.64
C ASP A 122 -5.43 4.01 0.86
N VAL A 123 -5.51 4.39 -0.43
CA VAL A 123 -6.63 3.98 -1.29
C VAL A 123 -6.71 2.45 -1.37
N LEU A 124 -5.59 1.76 -1.59
CA LEU A 124 -5.56 0.29 -1.65
C LEU A 124 -5.99 -0.35 -0.33
N ALA A 125 -5.48 0.16 0.81
CA ALA A 125 -5.83 -0.36 2.13
C ALA A 125 -7.32 -0.17 2.46
N LEU A 126 -7.88 1.01 2.16
CA LEU A 126 -9.29 1.31 2.38
C LEU A 126 -10.18 0.52 1.43
N ALA A 127 -9.83 0.44 0.14
CA ALA A 127 -10.57 -0.34 -0.85
C ALA A 127 -10.63 -1.83 -0.51
N ALA A 128 -9.52 -2.42 -0.01
CA ALA A 128 -9.53 -3.80 0.46
C ALA A 128 -10.51 -4.00 1.63
N ARG A 129 -10.49 -3.10 2.63
CA ARG A 129 -11.43 -3.15 3.77
C ARG A 129 -12.88 -3.01 3.31
N ASP A 130 -13.16 -1.99 2.52
CA ASP A 130 -14.52 -1.66 2.06
C ASP A 130 -15.09 -2.78 1.19
N ALA A 131 -14.29 -3.35 0.29
CA ALA A 131 -14.75 -4.44 -0.58
C ALA A 131 -15.12 -5.72 0.19
N VAL A 132 -14.30 -6.11 1.18
CA VAL A 132 -14.62 -7.27 2.04
C VAL A 132 -15.83 -6.96 2.92
N SER A 133 -15.85 -5.78 3.54
CA SER A 133 -16.95 -5.35 4.42
C SER A 133 -18.30 -5.33 3.70
N PHE A 134 -18.32 -4.85 2.45
CA PHE A 134 -19.54 -4.82 1.64
C PHE A 134 -20.12 -6.22 1.39
N LYS A 135 -19.27 -7.23 1.16
CA LYS A 135 -19.74 -8.61 0.95
C LYS A 135 -20.13 -9.34 2.22
N VAL A 136 -19.48 -9.07 3.35
CA VAL A 136 -19.66 -9.86 4.57
C VAL A 136 -20.77 -9.29 5.46
N SER A 137 -20.74 -7.99 5.77
CA SER A 137 -21.55 -7.40 6.84
C SER A 137 -22.18 -6.05 6.49
N GLN A 138 -21.89 -5.49 5.31
CA GLN A 138 -22.29 -4.15 4.87
C GLN A 138 -21.83 -3.01 5.81
N THR A 139 -20.95 -3.32 6.77
CA THR A 139 -20.41 -2.43 7.79
C THR A 139 -18.91 -2.64 7.88
N PRO A 140 -18.10 -1.60 8.12
CA PRO A 140 -16.65 -1.74 8.22
C PRO A 140 -16.24 -2.81 9.24
N LEU A 141 -15.56 -3.86 8.77
CA LEU A 141 -15.14 -4.99 9.62
C LEU A 141 -13.96 -4.63 10.53
N TRP A 142 -13.08 -3.74 10.09
CA TRP A 142 -11.96 -3.24 10.86
C TRP A 142 -11.66 -1.77 10.55
N GLU A 143 -10.92 -1.15 11.47
CA GLU A 143 -10.42 0.21 11.31
C GLU A 143 -9.08 0.19 10.56
N VAL A 144 -8.95 1.06 9.55
CA VAL A 144 -7.72 1.22 8.78
C VAL A 144 -7.02 2.49 9.26
N LEU A 145 -5.79 2.36 9.76
CA LEU A 145 -4.93 3.52 10.03
C LEU A 145 -4.44 4.08 8.69
N THR A 146 -4.52 5.40 8.51
CA THR A 146 -4.13 6.11 7.28
C THR A 146 -2.94 7.04 7.53
N GLY A 147 -2.31 7.51 6.46
CA GLY A 147 -1.07 8.28 6.47
C GLY A 147 0.09 7.64 5.72
N ARG A 148 -0.15 6.54 4.97
CA ARG A 148 0.87 5.90 4.13
C ARG A 148 1.27 6.83 3.00
N ARG A 149 2.47 6.63 2.45
CA ARG A 149 2.98 7.41 1.31
C ARG A 149 3.38 6.49 0.17
N ASP A 150 3.19 6.99 -1.04
CA ASP A 150 3.47 6.24 -2.26
C ASP A 150 4.95 6.19 -2.56
N SER A 151 5.42 5.00 -2.91
CA SER A 151 6.76 4.77 -3.39
C SER A 151 6.95 5.23 -4.82
N ARG A 152 8.21 5.51 -5.15
CA ARG A 152 8.66 5.85 -6.51
C ARG A 152 9.46 4.72 -7.15
N VAL A 153 9.60 3.59 -6.44
CA VAL A 153 10.44 2.47 -6.84
C VAL A 153 9.68 1.18 -6.66
N SER A 154 9.56 0.43 -7.75
CA SER A 154 8.98 -0.92 -7.78
C SER A 154 9.98 -1.84 -8.46
N ARG A 155 10.32 -2.98 -7.84
CA ARG A 155 11.36 -3.89 -8.36
C ARG A 155 10.87 -5.33 -8.37
N ILE A 156 10.92 -5.96 -9.54
CA ILE A 156 10.57 -7.38 -9.72
C ILE A 156 11.28 -8.30 -8.72
N SER A 157 12.56 -8.03 -8.41
CA SER A 157 13.35 -8.82 -7.46
C SER A 157 12.78 -8.82 -6.04
N GLU A 158 12.11 -7.74 -5.62
CA GLU A 158 11.52 -7.64 -4.29
C GLU A 158 10.25 -8.49 -4.17
N ALA A 159 9.42 -8.53 -5.21
CA ALA A 159 8.29 -9.45 -5.27
C ALA A 159 8.75 -10.92 -5.27
N LEU A 160 9.77 -11.26 -6.07
CA LEU A 160 10.28 -12.63 -6.15
C LEU A 160 10.94 -13.12 -4.87
N ALA A 161 11.60 -12.23 -4.12
CA ALA A 161 12.31 -12.60 -2.90
C ALA A 161 11.41 -12.70 -1.66
N ASN A 162 10.30 -11.95 -1.62
CA ASN A 162 9.51 -11.81 -0.39
C ASN A 162 8.11 -12.42 -0.44
N LEU A 163 7.54 -12.64 -1.64
CA LEU A 163 6.22 -13.25 -1.73
C LEU A 163 6.31 -14.77 -1.50
N PRO A 164 5.52 -15.32 -0.55
CA PRO A 164 5.52 -16.75 -0.30
C PRO A 164 5.01 -17.53 -1.53
N SER A 165 5.70 -18.62 -1.87
CA SER A 165 5.26 -19.53 -2.92
C SER A 165 4.13 -20.44 -2.40
N PRO A 166 3.13 -20.79 -3.21
CA PRO A 166 2.10 -21.76 -2.85
C PRO A 166 2.66 -23.17 -2.57
N PHE A 167 3.90 -23.45 -2.98
CA PHE A 167 4.59 -24.71 -2.72
C PHE A 167 5.50 -24.67 -1.47
N SER A 168 5.48 -23.55 -0.72
CA SER A 168 6.29 -23.41 0.49
C SER A 168 5.75 -24.32 1.60
N ASN A 169 6.66 -24.96 2.35
CA ASN A 169 6.25 -25.70 3.54
C ASN A 169 5.96 -24.75 4.72
N PHE A 170 5.33 -25.28 5.76
CA PHE A 170 4.95 -24.51 6.95
C PHE A 170 6.12 -23.77 7.59
N THR A 171 7.28 -24.41 7.73
CA THR A 171 8.48 -23.79 8.33
C THR A 171 8.94 -22.56 7.56
N THR A 172 8.94 -22.63 6.23
CA THR A 172 9.26 -21.49 5.35
C THR A 172 8.23 -20.38 5.48
N LEU A 173 6.94 -20.71 5.55
CA LEU A 173 5.88 -19.71 5.74
C LEU A 173 6.02 -18.98 7.08
N VAL A 174 6.32 -19.71 8.16
CA VAL A 174 6.58 -19.10 9.49
C VAL A 174 7.75 -18.13 9.44
N GLN A 175 8.84 -18.49 8.75
CA GLN A 175 10.00 -17.59 8.58
C GLN A 175 9.66 -16.35 7.75
N ASN A 176 8.91 -16.51 6.65
CA ASN A 176 8.50 -15.39 5.80
C ASN A 176 7.63 -14.38 6.56
N PHE A 177 6.69 -14.86 7.37
CA PHE A 177 5.84 -14.01 8.20
C PHE A 177 6.62 -13.36 9.34
N ALA A 178 7.54 -14.11 9.99
CA ALA A 178 8.42 -13.55 11.02
C ALA A 178 9.31 -12.42 10.49
N ASN A 179 9.78 -12.52 9.24
CA ASN A 179 10.54 -11.45 8.58
C ASN A 179 9.72 -10.16 8.36
N LYS A 180 8.38 -10.25 8.44
CA LYS A 180 7.45 -9.11 8.41
C LYS A 180 6.96 -8.69 9.80
N GLY A 181 7.53 -9.27 10.86
CA GLY A 181 7.10 -9.02 12.24
C GLY A 181 5.76 -9.68 12.60
N LEU A 182 5.30 -10.64 11.79
CA LEU A 182 4.05 -11.40 12.02
C LEU A 182 4.36 -12.74 12.67
N ASN A 183 3.47 -13.20 13.55
CA ASN A 183 3.62 -14.45 14.29
C ASN A 183 2.88 -15.61 13.59
N VAL A 184 2.92 -16.80 14.19
CA VAL A 184 2.27 -18.01 13.66
C VAL A 184 0.74 -17.88 13.64
N GLN A 185 0.15 -17.19 14.61
CA GLN A 185 -1.29 -16.95 14.64
C GLN A 185 -1.70 -16.05 13.46
N ASP A 186 -0.91 -15.02 13.15
CA ASP A 186 -1.14 -14.14 11.99
C ASP A 186 -1.05 -14.93 10.69
N LEU A 187 -0.07 -15.85 10.56
CA LEU A 187 0.02 -16.76 9.42
C LEU A 187 -1.27 -17.57 9.23
N VAL A 188 -1.79 -18.17 10.31
CA VAL A 188 -2.99 -19.01 10.24
C VAL A 188 -4.23 -18.19 9.90
N VAL A 189 -4.38 -16.97 10.44
CA VAL A 189 -5.54 -16.11 10.21
C VAL A 189 -5.54 -15.47 8.82
N LEU A 190 -4.36 -15.20 8.25
CA LEU A 190 -4.20 -14.55 6.94
C LEU A 190 -4.06 -15.54 5.76
N SER A 191 -4.11 -16.85 6.03
CA SER A 191 -4.06 -17.92 5.02
C SER A 191 -5.42 -18.22 4.39
#